data_AF-A0A7W3XSK4-F1
#
_entry.id   AF-A0A7W3XSK4-F1
#
_cell.length_a   1.000
_cell.length_b   1.000
_cell.length_c   1.000
_cell.angle_alpha   90.00
_cell.angle_beta   90.00
_cell.angle_gamma   90.00
#
_symmetry.space_group_name_H-M   'P 1'
#
loop_
_entity.id
_entity.type
_entity.pdbx_description
1 polymer ?
#
loop_
_entity_poly.entity_id
_entity_poly.type
_entity_poly.pdbx_seq_one_letter_code
_entity_poly.pdbx_strand_id
1 'polypeptide(L)'
;MELFDAEMQEKGRSILESLEEDNRIGILLLGRPYHSDPGLNHSVLEEFQVLGYPVLSMRSIPKDEAWLQRFFQEDLRSGRVEYALEVTDVWPENFSSNSVQKVWAAKFAARHPNIAVLDLSSFKCGHDAPTYGLIDSIISTAGTPYSALHDIDANKPGGSIKIRVKTYAHSLSLHEERLQDLAAKKAELQYLLDQKRTELLKKTI
;
A
#
# COMPACT_ATOMS: atom_id res chain seq x y z
N MET A 1 5.71 2.18 -24.77
CA MET A 1 5.43 2.63 -23.40
C MET A 1 4.44 1.68 -22.74
N GLU A 2 3.33 1.36 -23.41
CA GLU A 2 2.33 0.39 -22.92
C GLU A 2 2.89 -0.99 -22.57
N LEU A 3 3.78 -1.55 -23.39
CA LEU A 3 4.44 -2.84 -23.08
C LEU A 3 5.21 -2.78 -21.75
N PHE A 4 5.95 -1.70 -21.52
CA PHE A 4 6.69 -1.49 -20.28
C PHE A 4 5.76 -1.34 -19.07
N ASP A 5 4.66 -0.61 -19.22
CA ASP A 5 3.66 -0.46 -18.17
C ASP A 5 2.97 -1.81 -17.86
N ALA A 6 2.70 -2.63 -18.87
CA ALA A 6 2.15 -3.97 -18.70
C ALA A 6 3.13 -4.89 -17.96
N GLU A 7 4.41 -4.92 -18.34
CA GLU A 7 5.46 -5.68 -17.65
C GLU A 7 5.62 -5.25 -16.18
N MET A 8 5.56 -3.94 -15.91
CA MET A 8 5.62 -3.40 -14.56
C MET A 8 4.41 -3.78 -13.72
N GLN A 9 3.21 -3.73 -14.30
CA GLN A 9 1.99 -4.12 -13.62
C GLN A 9 1.94 -5.62 -13.34
N GLU A 10 2.41 -6.45 -14.27
CA GLU A 10 2.47 -7.90 -14.08
C GLU A 10 3.45 -8.26 -12.95
N LYS A 11 4.65 -7.66 -12.95
CA LYS A 11 5.61 -7.88 -11.86
C LYS A 11 5.07 -7.38 -10.51
N GLY A 12 4.40 -6.23 -10.50
CA GLY A 12 3.77 -5.71 -9.30
C GLY A 12 2.65 -6.61 -8.80
N ARG A 13 1.85 -7.18 -9.71
CA ARG A 13 0.83 -8.18 -9.40
C ARG A 13 1.43 -9.40 -8.72
N SER A 14 2.48 -10.01 -9.30
CA SER A 14 3.12 -11.19 -8.73
C SER A 14 3.66 -10.92 -7.31
N ILE A 15 4.22 -9.74 -7.07
CA ILE A 15 4.69 -9.34 -5.74
C ILE A 15 3.51 -9.19 -4.78
N LEU A 16 2.42 -8.53 -5.18
CA LEU A 16 1.24 -8.33 -4.35
C LEU A 16 0.58 -9.67 -3.97
N GLU A 17 0.43 -10.57 -4.94
CA GLU A 17 -0.15 -11.90 -4.70
C GLU A 17 0.74 -12.74 -3.76
N SER A 18 2.07 -12.72 -3.92
CA SER A 18 2.99 -13.38 -2.99
C SER A 18 2.92 -12.79 -1.57
N LEU A 19 2.77 -11.45 -1.43
CA LEU A 19 2.59 -10.83 -0.12
C LEU A 19 1.30 -11.26 0.56
N GLU A 20 0.20 -11.39 -0.19
CA GLU A 20 -1.09 -11.89 0.30
C GLU A 20 -0.98 -13.35 0.75
N GLU A 21 -0.35 -14.21 -0.05
CA GLU A 21 -0.14 -15.63 0.25
C GLU A 21 0.71 -15.84 1.52
N ASP A 22 1.80 -15.10 1.63
CA ASP A 22 2.76 -15.24 2.74
C ASP A 22 2.36 -14.44 3.98
N ASN A 23 1.28 -13.64 3.91
CA ASN A 23 0.88 -12.68 4.96
C ASN A 23 2.01 -11.71 5.34
N ARG A 24 2.79 -11.27 4.35
CA ARG A 24 3.91 -10.34 4.50
C ARG A 24 3.51 -8.94 4.08
N ILE A 25 4.34 -7.95 4.39
CA ILE A 25 4.10 -6.55 4.00
C ILE A 25 4.99 -6.11 2.85
N GLY A 26 4.41 -5.38 1.92
CA GLY A 26 5.12 -4.56 0.93
C GLY A 26 4.94 -3.06 1.19
N ILE A 27 5.87 -2.26 0.68
CA ILE A 27 5.80 -0.81 0.76
C ILE A 27 5.38 -0.25 -0.59
N LEU A 28 4.31 0.55 -0.61
CA LEU A 28 3.94 1.37 -1.76
C LEU A 28 4.57 2.75 -1.62
N LEU A 29 5.46 3.07 -2.56
CA LEU A 29 6.09 4.37 -2.67
C LEU A 29 5.11 5.38 -3.30
N LEU A 30 4.68 6.36 -2.51
CA LEU A 30 4.03 7.57 -3.01
C LEU A 30 5.12 8.60 -3.29
N GLY A 31 5.44 8.81 -4.55
CA GLY A 31 6.55 9.68 -4.93
C GLY A 31 6.46 10.12 -6.38
N ARG A 32 7.34 11.03 -6.76
CA ARG A 32 7.58 11.38 -8.16
C ARG A 32 8.48 10.32 -8.79
N PRO A 33 8.49 10.13 -10.12
CA PRO A 33 9.31 9.09 -10.76
C PRO A 33 10.80 9.14 -10.40
N TYR A 34 11.34 10.33 -10.16
CA TYR A 34 12.74 10.52 -9.77
C TYR A 34 13.05 10.06 -8.33
N HIS A 35 12.05 9.87 -7.47
CA HIS A 35 12.27 9.35 -6.10
C HIS A 35 12.71 7.88 -6.07
N SER A 36 12.64 7.17 -7.20
CA SER A 36 13.24 5.85 -7.34
C SER A 36 14.77 5.90 -7.47
N ASP A 37 15.38 7.07 -7.70
CA ASP A 37 16.82 7.23 -7.79
C ASP A 37 17.47 7.17 -6.38
N PRO A 38 18.43 6.27 -6.12
CA PRO A 38 19.06 6.12 -4.81
C PRO A 38 19.82 7.37 -4.35
N GLY A 39 20.36 8.14 -5.28
CA GLY A 39 21.05 9.40 -5.00
C GLY A 39 20.11 10.52 -4.56
N LEU A 40 18.83 10.45 -4.95
CA LEU A 40 17.80 11.42 -4.56
C LEU A 40 17.03 11.01 -3.30
N ASN A 41 16.77 9.71 -3.12
CA ASN A 41 16.04 9.21 -1.96
C ASN A 41 16.93 8.85 -0.75
N HIS A 42 18.26 9.04 -0.85
CA HIS A 42 19.25 8.71 0.19
C HIS A 42 19.32 7.22 0.54
N SER A 43 19.15 6.37 -0.47
CA SER A 43 19.13 4.91 -0.35
C SER A 43 18.05 4.36 0.59
N VAL A 44 16.99 5.13 0.85
CA VAL A 44 15.91 4.73 1.76
C VAL A 44 15.19 3.48 1.27
N LEU A 45 14.98 3.37 -0.04
CA LEU A 45 14.27 2.22 -0.61
C LEU A 45 15.10 0.95 -0.46
N GLU A 46 16.41 1.06 -0.68
CA GLU A 46 17.37 -0.02 -0.50
C GLU A 46 17.46 -0.47 0.96
N GLU A 47 17.42 0.46 1.92
CA GLU A 47 17.38 0.11 3.34
C GLU A 47 16.15 -0.75 3.68
N PHE A 48 14.97 -0.42 3.14
CA PHE A 48 13.78 -1.26 3.32
C PHE A 48 13.87 -2.61 2.61
N GLN A 49 14.46 -2.65 1.41
CA GLN A 49 14.67 -3.90 0.68
C GLN A 49 15.62 -4.84 1.41
N VAL A 50 16.70 -4.32 2.01
CA VAL A 50 17.63 -5.09 2.86
C VAL A 50 16.92 -5.67 4.07
N LEU A 51 15.95 -4.94 4.63
CA LEU A 51 15.10 -5.40 5.72
C LEU A 51 14.01 -6.41 5.27
N GLY A 52 13.96 -6.73 3.97
CA GLY A 52 13.06 -7.74 3.42
C GLY A 52 11.72 -7.22 2.93
N TYR A 53 11.50 -5.89 2.91
CA TYR A 53 10.26 -5.29 2.42
C TYR A 53 10.37 -4.97 0.92
N PRO A 54 9.60 -5.63 0.05
CA PRO A 54 9.54 -5.23 -1.36
C PRO A 54 8.92 -3.83 -1.49
N VAL A 55 9.49 -3.02 -2.37
CA VAL A 55 9.02 -1.67 -2.65
C VAL A 55 8.37 -1.62 -4.03
N LEU A 56 7.11 -1.21 -4.07
CA LEU A 56 6.29 -1.05 -5.26
C LEU A 56 6.16 0.43 -5.62
N SER A 57 6.15 0.73 -6.91
CA SER A 57 5.82 2.08 -7.41
C SER A 57 4.32 2.18 -7.69
N MET A 58 3.78 3.39 -7.74
CA MET A 58 2.38 3.62 -8.15
C MET A 58 2.07 3.08 -9.55
N ARG A 59 3.08 3.07 -10.45
CA ARG A 59 2.95 2.55 -11.82
C ARG A 59 2.91 1.03 -11.89
N SER A 60 3.54 0.33 -10.94
CA SER A 60 3.55 -1.14 -10.92
C SER A 60 2.27 -1.75 -10.33
N ILE A 61 1.35 -0.96 -9.77
CA ILE A 61 0.06 -1.51 -9.32
C ILE A 61 -0.82 -1.79 -10.54
N PRO A 62 -1.41 -2.99 -10.67
CA PRO A 62 -2.33 -3.31 -11.76
C PRO A 62 -3.46 -2.29 -11.90
N LYS A 63 -3.79 -1.95 -13.14
CA LYS A 63 -4.86 -1.00 -13.50
C LYS A 63 -6.09 -1.70 -14.09
N ASP A 64 -6.08 -3.03 -14.12
CA ASP A 64 -7.22 -3.83 -14.54
C ASP A 64 -8.37 -3.73 -13.51
N GLU A 65 -9.54 -3.32 -13.97
CA GLU A 65 -10.70 -3.06 -13.13
C GLU A 65 -11.21 -4.34 -12.44
N ALA A 66 -11.18 -5.48 -13.15
CA ALA A 66 -11.61 -6.75 -12.61
C ALA A 66 -10.70 -7.20 -11.45
N TRP A 67 -9.39 -6.98 -11.57
CA TRP A 67 -8.43 -7.24 -10.50
C TRP A 67 -8.60 -6.28 -9.32
N LEU A 68 -8.86 -4.98 -9.58
CA LEU A 68 -9.02 -3.97 -8.54
C LEU A 68 -10.34 -4.09 -7.77
N GLN A 69 -11.38 -4.65 -8.39
CA GLN A 69 -12.72 -4.77 -7.79
C GLN A 69 -12.71 -5.40 -6.40
N ARG A 70 -11.81 -6.35 -6.13
CA ARG A 70 -11.70 -7.01 -4.81
C ARG A 70 -11.34 -6.05 -3.67
N PHE A 71 -10.66 -4.95 -3.97
CA PHE A 71 -10.28 -3.93 -2.98
C PHE A 71 -11.29 -2.79 -2.87
N PHE A 72 -12.02 -2.48 -3.95
CA PHE A 72 -12.95 -1.35 -4.03
C PHE A 72 -14.43 -1.77 -4.00
N GLN A 73 -14.73 -3.04 -3.67
CA GLN A 73 -16.07 -3.59 -3.77
C GLN A 73 -17.14 -2.79 -2.99
N GLU A 74 -16.81 -2.32 -1.79
CA GLU A 74 -17.73 -1.53 -0.96
C GLU A 74 -18.03 -0.16 -1.58
N ASP A 75 -17.01 0.53 -2.09
CA ASP A 75 -17.19 1.84 -2.73
C ASP A 75 -17.99 1.73 -4.03
N LEU A 76 -17.73 0.69 -4.82
CA LEU A 76 -18.45 0.41 -6.06
C LEU A 76 -19.93 0.06 -5.79
N ARG A 77 -20.20 -0.76 -4.77
CA ARG A 77 -21.57 -1.15 -4.42
C ARG A 77 -22.39 -0.01 -3.83
N SER A 78 -21.75 0.86 -3.06
CA SER A 78 -22.40 2.04 -2.46
C SER A 78 -22.58 3.18 -3.47
N GLY A 79 -21.97 3.10 -4.65
CA GLY A 79 -21.96 4.18 -5.63
C GLY A 79 -21.12 5.38 -5.19
N ARG A 80 -20.20 5.19 -4.23
CA ARG A 80 -19.25 6.23 -3.81
C ARG A 80 -18.28 6.59 -4.95
N VAL A 81 -17.92 5.59 -5.74
CA VAL A 81 -17.17 5.72 -7.00
C VAL A 81 -17.82 4.85 -8.07
N GLU A 82 -17.69 5.25 -9.32
CA GLU A 82 -18.19 4.49 -10.48
C GLU A 82 -17.20 3.39 -10.90
N TYR A 83 -15.89 3.62 -10.70
CA TYR A 83 -14.82 2.67 -11.01
C TYR A 83 -13.62 2.84 -10.06
N ALA A 84 -12.81 1.79 -9.88
CA ALA A 84 -11.76 1.70 -8.87
C ALA A 84 -10.61 2.70 -9.06
N LEU A 85 -10.39 3.16 -10.29
CA LEU A 85 -9.37 4.18 -10.61
C LEU A 85 -9.80 5.62 -10.28
N GLU A 86 -11.06 5.83 -9.89
CA GLU A 86 -11.61 7.15 -9.60
C GLU A 86 -11.13 7.70 -8.24
N VAL A 87 -10.97 9.02 -8.16
CA VAL A 87 -10.59 9.75 -6.93
C VAL A 87 -11.51 10.94 -6.61
N THR A 88 -12.56 11.17 -7.39
CA THR A 88 -13.44 12.35 -7.29
C THR A 88 -14.17 12.42 -5.94
N ASP A 89 -14.43 11.26 -5.33
CA ASP A 89 -15.03 11.11 -4.00
C ASP A 89 -14.21 11.72 -2.86
N VAL A 90 -12.89 11.84 -3.06
CA VAL A 90 -11.96 12.42 -2.09
C VAL A 90 -11.29 13.68 -2.63
N TRP A 91 -11.23 13.85 -3.95
CA TRP A 91 -10.63 15.01 -4.61
C TRP A 91 -11.34 15.37 -5.92
N PRO A 92 -12.34 16.26 -5.87
CA PRO A 92 -13.09 16.69 -7.06
C PRO A 92 -12.22 17.43 -8.10
N GLU A 93 -11.28 18.26 -7.64
CA GLU A 93 -10.48 19.17 -8.49
C GLU A 93 -9.11 18.58 -8.85
N ASN A 94 -9.12 17.40 -9.47
CA ASN A 94 -7.94 16.54 -9.63
C ASN A 94 -7.15 16.76 -10.94
N PHE A 95 -6.83 18.00 -11.28
CA PHE A 95 -6.24 18.36 -12.59
C PHE A 95 -4.77 17.94 -12.80
N SER A 96 -4.05 17.54 -11.75
CA SER A 96 -2.63 17.15 -11.83
C SER A 96 -2.47 15.64 -11.91
N SER A 97 -2.11 15.11 -13.08
CA SER A 97 -2.03 13.66 -13.31
C SER A 97 -1.15 12.91 -12.31
N ASN A 98 -0.01 13.48 -11.89
CA ASN A 98 0.85 12.82 -10.92
C ASN A 98 0.26 12.84 -9.50
N SER A 99 -0.34 13.98 -9.11
CA SER A 99 -0.97 14.11 -7.80
C SER A 99 -2.19 13.18 -7.69
N VAL A 100 -2.96 13.04 -8.77
CA VAL A 100 -4.05 12.06 -8.88
C VAL A 100 -3.55 10.64 -8.65
N GLN A 101 -2.44 10.26 -9.29
CA GLN A 101 -1.86 8.93 -9.09
C GLN A 101 -1.42 8.69 -7.63
N LYS A 102 -0.84 9.70 -6.97
CA LYS A 102 -0.50 9.62 -5.52
C LYS A 102 -1.75 9.39 -4.66
N VAL A 103 -2.81 10.16 -4.90
CA VAL A 103 -4.06 10.06 -4.13
C VAL A 103 -4.76 8.72 -4.38
N TRP A 104 -4.82 8.28 -5.64
CA TRP A 104 -5.34 6.95 -5.98
C TRP A 104 -4.54 5.83 -5.32
N ALA A 105 -3.21 5.91 -5.35
CA ALA A 105 -2.34 4.92 -4.73
C ALA A 105 -2.53 4.88 -3.19
N ALA A 106 -2.79 6.03 -2.55
CA ALA A 106 -3.18 6.07 -1.14
C ALA A 106 -4.54 5.38 -0.91
N LYS A 107 -5.54 5.60 -1.77
CA LYS A 107 -6.82 4.87 -1.71
C LYS A 107 -6.64 3.36 -1.83
N PHE A 108 -5.76 2.91 -2.74
CA PHE A 108 -5.44 1.50 -2.91
C PHE A 108 -4.77 0.92 -1.66
N ALA A 109 -3.74 1.57 -1.13
CA ALA A 109 -3.06 1.14 0.08
C ALA A 109 -4.00 1.07 1.30
N ALA A 110 -4.93 2.04 1.42
CA ALA A 110 -5.96 2.04 2.46
C ALA A 110 -6.88 0.81 2.43
N ARG A 111 -6.97 0.11 1.30
CA ARG A 111 -7.84 -1.06 1.10
C ARG A 111 -7.08 -2.38 1.05
N HIS A 112 -5.74 -2.33 1.04
CA HIS A 112 -4.92 -3.52 0.87
C HIS A 112 -4.20 -3.89 2.19
N PRO A 113 -4.53 -5.02 2.82
CA PRO A 113 -4.04 -5.34 4.18
C PRO A 113 -2.52 -5.49 4.26
N ASN A 114 -1.90 -6.00 3.19
CA ASN A 114 -0.46 -6.24 3.07
C ASN A 114 0.36 -5.03 2.57
N ILE A 115 -0.25 -3.85 2.39
CA ILE A 115 0.46 -2.68 1.87
C ILE A 115 0.60 -1.60 2.94
N ALA A 116 1.84 -1.17 3.13
CA ALA A 116 2.22 -0.01 3.91
C ALA A 116 2.66 1.13 2.98
N VAL A 117 2.63 2.37 3.45
CA VAL A 117 2.90 3.53 2.60
C VAL A 117 4.19 4.24 3.01
N LEU A 118 5.06 4.50 2.05
CA LEU A 118 6.18 5.43 2.19
C LEU A 118 5.94 6.62 1.25
N ASP A 119 5.69 7.79 1.81
CA ASP A 119 5.40 9.00 1.03
C ASP A 119 6.63 9.91 1.01
N LEU A 120 7.22 10.04 -0.17
CA LEU A 120 8.38 10.88 -0.42
C LEU A 120 7.95 12.18 -1.09
N SER A 121 8.49 13.28 -0.57
CA SER A 121 8.41 14.58 -1.20
C SER A 121 9.77 15.29 -1.11
N SER A 122 10.06 16.09 -2.13
CA SER A 122 11.24 16.95 -2.16
C SER A 122 10.84 18.41 -2.13
N PHE A 123 11.53 19.23 -1.33
CA PHE A 123 11.38 20.66 -1.11
C PHE A 123 9.96 21.05 -0.70
N LYS A 124 9.20 20.10 -0.13
CA LYS A 124 7.73 20.18 -0.03
C LYS A 124 7.14 20.74 -1.32
N CYS A 125 7.42 20.09 -2.46
CA CYS A 125 7.00 20.54 -3.79
C CYS A 125 5.59 21.13 -3.73
N GLY A 126 5.44 22.43 -4.05
CA GLY A 126 4.17 23.14 -3.85
C GLY A 126 2.97 22.47 -4.55
N HIS A 127 3.23 21.71 -5.62
CA HIS A 127 2.23 20.93 -6.34
C HIS A 127 1.71 19.70 -5.58
N ASP A 128 2.46 19.18 -4.61
CA ASP A 128 2.06 18.07 -3.75
C ASP A 128 1.37 18.56 -2.46
N ALA A 129 1.52 19.84 -2.10
CA ALA A 129 0.93 20.42 -0.90
C ALA A 129 -0.59 20.18 -0.77
N PRO A 130 -1.40 20.28 -1.84
CA PRO A 130 -2.84 19.98 -1.76
C PRO A 130 -3.14 18.51 -1.40
N THR A 131 -2.20 17.59 -1.65
CA THR A 131 -2.42 16.15 -1.43
C THR A 131 -2.03 15.66 -0.05
N TYR A 132 -1.17 16.37 0.69
CA TYR A 132 -0.63 15.84 1.96
C TYR A 132 -1.72 15.57 2.99
N GLY A 133 -2.55 16.57 3.28
CA GLY A 133 -3.65 16.42 4.24
C GLY A 133 -4.69 15.38 3.78
N LEU A 134 -4.87 15.25 2.46
CA LEU A 134 -5.78 14.27 1.88
C LEU A 134 -5.25 12.84 2.06
N ILE A 135 -3.99 12.59 1.68
CA ILE A 135 -3.33 11.29 1.82
C ILE A 135 -3.26 10.90 3.29
N ASP A 136 -2.86 11.82 4.17
CA ASP A 136 -2.81 11.59 5.61
C ASP A 136 -4.20 11.20 6.16
N SER A 137 -5.27 11.89 5.74
CA SER A 137 -6.64 11.56 6.14
C SER A 137 -7.10 10.18 5.65
N ILE A 138 -6.80 9.82 4.40
CA ILE A 138 -7.16 8.52 3.80
C ILE A 138 -6.51 7.38 4.59
N ILE A 139 -5.20 7.50 4.82
CA ILE A 139 -4.38 6.46 5.43
C ILE A 139 -4.65 6.33 6.93
N SER A 140 -4.75 7.44 7.66
CA SER A 140 -5.06 7.44 9.10
C SER A 140 -6.44 6.85 9.39
N THR A 141 -7.43 7.16 8.55
CA THR A 141 -8.78 6.58 8.66
C THR A 141 -8.77 5.06 8.47
N ALA A 142 -7.92 4.56 7.57
CA ALA A 142 -7.80 3.13 7.32
C ALA A 142 -6.91 2.39 8.34
N GLY A 143 -6.13 3.11 9.14
CA GLY A 143 -5.12 2.51 10.01
C GLY A 143 -3.97 1.84 9.25
N THR A 144 -3.72 2.27 8.01
CA THR A 144 -2.63 1.76 7.18
C THR A 144 -1.28 2.30 7.70
N PRO A 145 -0.25 1.45 7.89
CA PRO A 145 1.08 1.93 8.27
C PRO A 145 1.60 2.98 7.28
N TYR A 146 2.12 4.09 7.80
CA TYR A 146 2.50 5.26 7.01
C TYR A 146 3.72 5.97 7.56
N SER A 147 4.61 6.37 6.65
CA SER A 147 5.74 7.24 6.95
C SER A 147 5.95 8.26 5.83
N ALA A 148 5.97 9.54 6.20
CA ALA A 148 6.12 10.67 5.29
C ALA A 148 7.53 11.28 5.35
N LEU A 149 8.41 11.03 4.38
CA LEU A 149 9.68 11.75 4.25
C LEU A 149 9.49 12.92 3.26
N HIS A 150 9.01 14.07 3.75
CA HIS A 150 8.65 15.22 2.89
C HIS A 150 9.76 16.27 2.67
N ASP A 151 10.95 16.02 3.19
CA ASP A 151 12.10 16.93 3.14
C ASP A 151 13.39 16.15 2.80
N ILE A 152 13.32 15.24 1.82
CA ILE A 152 14.46 14.35 1.52
C ILE A 152 15.69 15.11 1.01
N ASP A 153 15.52 16.26 0.40
CA ASP A 153 16.56 17.16 -0.12
C ASP A 153 17.15 18.12 0.92
N ALA A 154 16.69 18.07 2.18
CA ALA A 154 17.23 18.90 3.25
C ALA A 154 18.74 18.64 3.44
N ASN A 155 19.47 19.63 3.94
CA ASN A 155 20.92 19.50 4.13
C ASN A 155 21.27 18.44 5.19
N LYS A 156 22.04 17.42 4.77
CA LYS A 156 22.56 16.31 5.61
C LYS A 156 21.48 15.52 6.36
N PRO A 157 20.47 14.95 5.68
CA PRO A 157 19.35 14.32 6.37
C PRO A 157 19.66 12.87 6.79
N GLY A 158 20.79 12.29 6.35
CA GLY A 158 21.07 10.85 6.44
C GLY A 158 20.95 10.25 7.85
N GLY A 159 21.41 10.94 8.90
CA GLY A 159 21.26 10.45 10.28
C GLY A 159 19.79 10.39 10.71
N SER A 160 19.02 11.44 10.41
CA SER A 160 17.59 11.50 10.72
C SER A 160 16.77 10.50 9.90
N ILE A 161 17.12 10.34 8.61
CA ILE A 161 16.48 9.37 7.72
C ILE A 161 16.67 7.96 8.26
N LYS A 162 17.89 7.57 8.65
CA LYS A 162 18.17 6.24 9.21
C LYS A 162 17.36 5.93 10.47
N ILE A 163 17.20 6.91 11.35
CA ILE A 163 16.36 6.74 12.55
C ILE A 163 14.91 6.48 12.12
N ARG A 164 14.38 7.28 11.19
CA ARG A 164 13.01 7.15 10.71
C ARG A 164 12.75 5.84 9.98
N VAL A 165 13.71 5.36 9.17
CA VAL A 165 13.64 4.05 8.51
C VAL A 165 13.54 2.95 9.56
N LYS A 166 14.41 2.96 10.58
CA LYS A 166 14.38 1.96 11.67
C LYS A 166 13.07 1.99 12.47
N THR A 167 12.60 3.18 12.84
CA THR A 167 11.32 3.36 13.53
C THR A 167 10.16 2.84 12.69
N TYR A 168 10.18 3.13 11.39
CA TYR A 168 9.11 2.67 10.52
C TYR A 168 9.17 1.16 10.30
N ALA A 169 10.35 0.59 10.07
CA ALA A 169 10.54 -0.86 9.95
C ALA A 169 10.04 -1.61 11.19
N HIS A 170 10.25 -1.08 12.39
CA HIS A 170 9.66 -1.66 13.60
C HIS A 170 8.12 -1.64 13.56
N SER A 171 7.51 -0.55 13.09
CA SER A 171 6.05 -0.46 12.92
C SER A 171 5.53 -1.45 11.86
N LEU A 172 6.29 -1.67 10.78
CA LEU A 172 5.98 -2.68 9.77
C LEU A 172 6.01 -4.09 10.37
N SER A 173 7.05 -4.43 11.15
CA SER A 173 7.15 -5.73 11.85
C SER A 173 5.91 -6.01 12.70
N LEU A 174 5.47 -5.03 13.50
CA LEU A 174 4.28 -5.19 14.35
C LEU A 174 2.99 -5.40 13.53
N HIS A 175 2.85 -4.73 12.39
CA HIS A 175 1.71 -4.95 11.51
C HIS A 175 1.77 -6.32 10.82
N GLU A 176 2.95 -6.80 10.49
CA GLU A 176 3.17 -8.11 9.84
C GLU A 176 2.81 -9.24 10.82
N GLU A 177 3.29 -9.14 12.06
CA GLU A 177 2.90 -10.03 13.16
C GLU A 177 1.37 -10.07 13.33
N ARG A 178 0.71 -8.91 13.30
CA ARG A 178 -0.76 -8.83 13.39
C ARG A 178 -1.45 -9.52 12.21
N LEU A 179 -0.93 -9.39 10.99
CA LEU A 179 -1.49 -10.07 9.81
C LEU A 179 -1.35 -11.60 9.93
N GLN A 180 -0.18 -12.07 10.35
CA GLN A 180 0.08 -13.49 10.57
C GLN A 180 -0.81 -14.08 11.68
N ASP A 181 -1.00 -13.37 12.79
CA ASP A 181 -1.90 -13.75 13.87
C ASP A 181 -3.36 -13.88 13.40
N LEU A 182 -3.82 -12.93 12.58
CA LEU A 182 -5.17 -12.96 12.01
C LEU A 182 -5.34 -14.16 11.06
N ALA A 183 -4.33 -14.44 10.23
CA ALA A 183 -4.34 -15.59 9.33
C ALA A 183 -4.39 -16.92 10.12
N ALA A 184 -3.58 -17.05 11.17
CA ALA A 184 -3.55 -18.22 12.03
C ALA A 184 -4.90 -18.46 12.73
N LYS A 185 -5.48 -17.42 13.32
CA LYS A 185 -6.81 -17.48 13.96
C LYS A 185 -7.91 -17.86 12.98
N LYS A 186 -7.85 -17.36 11.75
CA LYS A 186 -8.81 -17.70 10.68
C LYS A 186 -8.69 -19.18 10.29
N ALA A 187 -7.48 -19.69 10.15
CA ALA A 187 -7.24 -21.10 9.85
C ALA A 187 -7.74 -22.03 10.96
N GLU A 188 -7.47 -21.68 12.23
CA GLU A 188 -7.98 -22.41 13.40
C GLU A 188 -9.51 -22.41 13.44
N LEU A 189 -10.15 -21.25 13.24
CA LEU A 189 -11.61 -21.14 13.20
C LEU A 189 -12.22 -22.02 12.10
N GLN A 190 -11.63 -22.01 10.90
CA GLN A 190 -12.09 -22.82 9.78
C GLN A 190 -12.02 -24.32 10.11
N TYR A 191 -10.91 -24.76 10.70
CA TYR A 191 -10.75 -26.14 11.15
C TYR A 191 -11.81 -26.56 12.17
N LEU A 192 -12.08 -25.72 13.17
CA LEU A 192 -13.11 -26.00 14.19
C LEU A 192 -14.52 -26.08 13.59
N LEU A 193 -14.83 -25.21 12.62
CA LEU A 193 -16.12 -25.24 11.92
C LEU A 193 -16.30 -26.54 11.13
N ASP A 194 -15.26 -27.01 10.44
CA ASP A 194 -15.32 -28.24 9.64
C ASP A 194 -15.40 -29.50 10.52
N GLN A 195 -14.71 -29.50 11.67
CA GLN A 195 -14.90 -30.53 12.70
C GLN A 195 -16.35 -30.56 13.20
N LYS A 196 -16.91 -29.39 13.53
CA LYS A 196 -18.30 -29.30 14.02
C LYS A 196 -19.33 -29.74 12.99
N ARG A 197 -19.14 -29.37 11.72
CA ARG A 197 -19.98 -29.85 10.60
C ARG A 197 -19.95 -31.37 10.49
N THR A 198 -18.75 -31.96 10.58
CA THR A 198 -18.58 -33.42 10.53
C THR A 198 -19.24 -34.12 11.72
N GLU A 199 -19.13 -33.55 12.92
CA GLU A 199 -19.79 -34.07 14.13
C GLU A 199 -21.32 -34.08 14.00
N LEU A 200 -21.90 -32.99 13.49
CA LEU A 200 -23.35 -32.86 13.30
C LEU A 200 -23.90 -33.81 12.23
N LEU A 201 -23.18 -34.00 11.12
CA LEU A 201 -23.56 -34.95 10.08
C LEU A 201 -23.59 -36.39 10.61
N LYS A 202 -22.61 -36.77 11.44
CA LYS A 202 -22.58 -38.10 12.08
C LYS A 202 -23.70 -38.34 13.09
N LYS A 203 -24.27 -37.28 13.68
CA LYS A 203 -25.39 -37.36 14.63
C LYS A 203 -26.78 -37.42 13.96
N THR A 204 -26.85 -37.15 12.66
CA THR A 204 -28.11 -37.09 11.89
C THR A 204 -28.43 -38.42 11.17
N ILE A 205 -27.52 -39.40 11.26
CA ILE A 205 -27.68 -40.80 10.80
C ILE A 205 -27.86 -41.68 12.02
#